data_AF-A0A923QLC8-F1
#
_entry.id   AF-A0A923QLC8-F1
#
_cell.length_a   1.000
_cell.length_b   1.000
_cell.length_c   1.000
_cell.angle_alpha   90.00
_cell.angle_beta   90.00
_cell.angle_gamma   90.00
#
_symmetry.space_group_name_H-M   'P 1'
#
loop_
_entity.id
_entity.type
_entity.pdbx_description
1 polymer ?
#
loop_
_entity_poly.entity_id
_entity_poly.type
_entity_poly.pdbx_seq_one_letter_code
_entity_poly.pdbx_strand_id
1 'polypeptide(L)'
;MSYIKQEFVKRILIEEGERLKKYQGLALQSRLQFHTYRVFNNRTMDVTGGDVLDGKLSFTHTAEQRFLDIKRKMRSKTTNRSYTRVYKIHNRFVYGQYQRIATRLMFDFTDEVAEQIKLDFNNNKQNG
;
A
#
# COMPACT_ATOMS: atom_id res chain seq x y z
N MET A 1 17.56 -18.57 10.34
CA MET A 1 17.36 -17.10 10.45
C MET A 1 16.51 -16.80 11.67
N SER A 2 16.64 -15.61 12.29
CA SER A 2 15.91 -15.27 13.53
C SER A 2 14.45 -14.90 13.23
N TYR A 3 13.51 -15.54 13.95
CA TYR A 3 12.07 -15.22 13.95
C TYR A 3 11.79 -13.71 14.04
N ILE A 4 12.62 -12.98 14.78
CA ILE A 4 12.52 -11.53 14.96
C ILE A 4 12.55 -10.79 13.61
N LYS A 5 13.41 -11.22 12.68
CA LYS A 5 13.52 -10.59 11.35
C LYS A 5 12.29 -10.87 10.48
N GLN A 6 11.73 -12.08 10.56
CA GLN A 6 10.50 -12.43 9.83
C GLN A 6 9.32 -11.60 10.34
N GLU A 7 9.19 -11.48 11.65
CA GLU A 7 8.13 -10.70 12.28
C GLU A 7 8.29 -9.20 11.98
N PHE A 8 9.52 -8.68 11.98
CA PHE A 8 9.80 -7.31 11.54
C PHE A 8 9.31 -7.06 10.10
N VAL A 9 9.73 -7.90 9.15
CA VAL A 9 9.32 -7.77 7.74
C VAL A 9 7.79 -7.82 7.62
N LYS A 10 7.14 -8.75 8.32
CA LYS A 10 5.69 -8.89 8.33
C LYS A 10 4.99 -7.62 8.83
N ARG A 11 5.44 -7.05 9.95
CA ARG A 11 4.89 -5.80 10.50
C ARG A 11 5.00 -4.65 9.52
N ILE A 12 6.18 -4.45 8.91
CA ILE A 12 6.39 -3.42 7.90
C ILE A 12 5.42 -3.60 6.72
N LEU A 13 5.28 -4.80 6.19
CA LEU A 13 4.41 -5.07 5.04
C LEU A 13 2.93 -4.83 5.37
N ILE A 14 2.47 -5.18 6.58
CA ILE A 14 1.09 -4.92 7.02
C ILE A 14 0.85 -3.42 7.09
N GLU A 15 1.67 -2.69 7.84
CA GLU A 15 1.51 -1.24 8.02
C GLU A 15 1.54 -0.49 6.70
N GLU A 16 2.50 -0.81 5.83
CA GLU A 16 2.67 -0.17 4.54
C GLU A 16 1.57 -0.59 3.55
N GLY A 17 1.05 -1.82 3.63
CA GLY A 17 -0.11 -2.29 2.86
C GLY A 17 -1.40 -1.56 3.24
N GLU A 18 -1.66 -1.38 4.54
CA GLU A 18 -2.82 -0.62 5.04
C GLU A 18 -2.72 0.85 4.65
N ARG A 19 -1.52 1.42 4.79
CA ARG A 19 -1.20 2.79 4.38
C ARG A 19 -1.50 3.01 2.91
N LEU A 20 -1.07 2.10 2.03
CA LEU A 20 -1.38 2.13 0.60
C LEU A 20 -2.88 2.15 0.36
N LYS A 21 -3.61 1.19 0.94
CA LYS A 21 -5.07 1.08 0.79
C LYS A 21 -5.78 2.36 1.23
N LYS A 22 -5.36 2.95 2.36
CA LYS A 22 -5.93 4.18 2.92
C LYS A 22 -5.69 5.38 2.01
N TYR A 23 -4.44 5.70 1.69
CA TYR A 23 -4.11 6.92 0.94
C TYR A 23 -4.54 6.84 -0.52
N GLN A 24 -4.46 5.66 -1.15
CA GLN A 24 -5.04 5.47 -2.48
C GLN A 24 -6.56 5.64 -2.44
N GLY A 25 -7.22 5.14 -1.38
CA GLY A 25 -8.65 5.32 -1.16
C GLY A 25 -9.06 6.80 -1.07
N LEU A 26 -8.34 7.59 -0.29
CA LEU A 26 -8.59 9.04 -0.17
C LEU A 26 -8.39 9.77 -1.51
N ALA A 27 -7.39 9.38 -2.29
CA ALA A 27 -7.16 9.94 -3.61
C ALA A 27 -8.26 9.57 -4.62
N LEU A 28 -8.81 8.37 -4.50
CA LEU A 28 -9.96 7.92 -5.30
C LEU A 28 -11.21 8.72 -4.94
N GLN A 29 -11.52 8.85 -3.64
CA GLN A 29 -12.67 9.63 -3.15
C GLN A 29 -12.62 11.10 -3.56
N SER A 30 -11.45 11.74 -3.44
CA SER A 30 -11.31 13.16 -3.76
C SER A 30 -11.38 13.48 -5.25
N ARG A 31 -11.14 12.51 -6.15
CA ARG A 31 -10.96 12.78 -7.58
C ARG A 31 -12.02 12.17 -8.49
N LEU A 32 -12.73 11.15 -8.04
CA LEU A 32 -13.71 10.45 -8.84
C LEU A 32 -15.12 10.67 -8.31
N GLN A 33 -16.08 10.66 -9.24
CA GLN A 33 -17.49 10.52 -8.94
C GLN A 33 -17.86 9.05 -9.12
N PHE A 34 -18.45 8.43 -8.12
CA PHE A 34 -18.76 7.00 -8.11
C PHE A 34 -20.25 6.78 -8.35
N HIS A 35 -20.58 5.83 -9.22
CA HIS A 35 -21.93 5.31 -9.34
C HIS A 35 -22.09 4.00 -8.56
N THR A 36 -21.22 3.02 -8.81
CA THR A 36 -21.28 1.68 -8.19
C THR A 36 -20.23 1.46 -7.09
N TYR A 37 -19.32 2.41 -6.89
CA TYR A 37 -18.18 2.31 -5.96
C TYR A 37 -17.23 1.10 -6.20
N ARG A 38 -17.39 0.36 -7.30
CA ARG A 38 -16.60 -0.86 -7.58
C ARG A 38 -15.09 -0.61 -7.55
N VAL A 39 -14.63 0.45 -8.22
CA VAL A 39 -13.21 0.86 -8.26
C VAL A 39 -12.65 1.17 -6.86
N PHE A 40 -13.52 1.59 -5.94
CA PHE A 40 -13.16 1.93 -4.57
C PHE A 40 -13.21 0.71 -3.64
N ASN A 41 -14.27 -0.08 -3.68
CA ASN A 41 -14.53 -1.19 -2.75
C ASN A 41 -13.71 -2.44 -3.08
N ASN A 42 -13.45 -2.72 -4.35
CA ASN A 42 -12.75 -3.93 -4.78
C ASN A 42 -11.23 -3.74 -4.70
N ARG A 43 -10.75 -3.40 -3.50
CA ARG A 43 -9.33 -3.30 -3.15
C ARG A 43 -9.06 -4.17 -1.94
N THR A 44 -8.28 -5.22 -2.14
CA THR A 44 -7.88 -6.13 -1.07
C THR A 44 -6.38 -6.09 -0.87
N MET A 45 -5.97 -6.35 0.36
CA MET A 45 -4.59 -6.39 0.79
C MET A 45 -4.43 -7.65 1.61
N ASP A 46 -3.37 -8.40 1.32
CA ASP A 46 -3.02 -9.62 2.03
C ASP A 46 -1.50 -9.66 2.23
N VAL A 47 -1.06 -10.12 3.41
CA VAL A 47 0.35 -10.28 3.74
C VAL A 47 0.59 -11.71 4.15
N THR A 48 1.38 -12.42 3.36
CA THR A 48 1.84 -13.77 3.68
C THR A 48 3.28 -13.73 4.17
N GLY A 49 3.53 -14.30 5.35
CA GLY A 49 4.88 -14.63 5.80
C GLY A 49 5.29 -15.99 5.23
N GLY A 50 6.50 -16.08 4.68
CA GLY A 50 7.10 -17.35 4.27
C GLY A 50 8.10 -17.87 5.30
N ASP A 51 8.37 -19.18 5.27
CA ASP A 51 9.44 -19.82 6.07
C ASP A 51 10.84 -19.30 5.70
N VAL A 52 10.97 -18.80 4.47
CA VAL A 52 12.10 -18.00 3.97
C VAL A 52 11.73 -16.52 4.19
N LEU A 53 12.68 -15.65 4.54
CA LEU A 53 12.49 -14.20 4.86
C LEU A 53 11.68 -13.35 3.85
N ASP A 54 11.15 -13.96 2.81
CA ASP A 54 10.42 -13.38 1.71
C ASP A 54 8.96 -13.14 2.13
N GLY A 55 8.76 -12.16 3.02
CA GLY A 55 7.44 -11.62 3.26
C GLY A 55 6.85 -11.07 1.95
N LYS A 56 5.59 -11.38 1.67
CA LYS A 56 4.90 -10.95 0.44
C LYS A 56 3.67 -10.13 0.78
N LEU A 57 3.66 -8.88 0.30
CA LEU A 57 2.49 -8.02 0.29
C LEU A 57 1.77 -8.16 -1.07
N SER A 58 0.55 -8.68 -1.05
CA SER A 58 -0.32 -8.78 -2.21
C SER A 58 -1.38 -7.69 -2.16
N PHE A 59 -1.40 -6.79 -3.14
CA PHE A 59 -2.42 -5.75 -3.26
C PHE A 59 -3.21 -5.95 -4.55
N THR A 60 -4.50 -6.26 -4.43
CA THR A 60 -5.38 -6.54 -5.57
C THR A 60 -6.37 -5.40 -5.75
N HIS A 61 -6.58 -5.00 -7.01
CA HIS A 61 -7.56 -4.00 -7.37
C HIS A 61 -8.09 -4.22 -8.79
N THR A 62 -9.19 -3.54 -9.14
CA THR A 62 -9.76 -3.59 -10.49
C THR A 62 -8.80 -3.02 -11.54
N ALA A 63 -8.77 -3.61 -12.74
CA ALA A 63 -7.99 -3.10 -13.88
C ALA A 63 -8.36 -1.65 -14.24
N GLU A 64 -9.59 -1.22 -13.95
CA GLU A 64 -10.09 0.15 -14.14
C GLU A 64 -9.16 1.23 -13.56
N GLN A 65 -8.50 0.93 -12.45
CA GLN A 65 -7.57 1.88 -11.82
C GLN A 65 -6.37 2.21 -12.71
N ARG A 66 -5.89 1.28 -13.55
CA ARG A 66 -4.78 1.53 -14.47
C ARG A 66 -5.17 2.52 -15.56
N PHE A 67 -6.41 2.49 -16.03
CA PHE A 67 -6.89 3.42 -17.06
C PHE A 67 -7.01 4.86 -16.55
N LEU A 68 -7.09 5.07 -15.24
CA LEU A 68 -7.13 6.41 -14.62
C LEU A 68 -5.77 7.14 -14.69
N ASP A 69 -4.68 6.40 -14.91
CA ASP A 69 -3.33 6.95 -15.04
C ASP A 69 -2.99 7.32 -16.49
N ILE A 70 -3.83 6.94 -17.46
CA ILE A 70 -3.63 7.29 -18.86
C ILE A 70 -3.97 8.78 -19.06
N LYS A 71 -3.09 9.48 -19.78
CA LYS A 71 -3.31 10.87 -20.21
C LYS A 71 -4.52 10.96 -21.13
N ARG A 72 -5.52 11.74 -20.73
CA ARG A 72 -6.68 12.05 -21.57
C ARG A 72 -6.71 13.52 -21.92
N LYS A 73 -6.78 13.83 -23.22
CA LYS A 73 -7.07 15.20 -23.68
C LYS A 73 -8.56 15.48 -23.46
N MET A 74 -8.86 16.58 -22.79
CA MET A 74 -10.21 17.05 -22.53
C MET A 74 -10.34 18.49 -23.01
N ARG A 75 -11.56 18.90 -23.36
CA ARG A 75 -11.87 20.28 -23.71
C ARG A 75 -12.60 20.94 -22.55
N SER A 76 -12.14 22.11 -22.14
CA SER A 76 -12.85 22.93 -21.17
C SER A 76 -14.15 23.42 -21.81
N LYS A 77 -15.29 23.20 -21.13
CA LYS A 77 -16.59 23.71 -21.59
C LYS A 77 -16.67 25.24 -21.51
N THR A 78 -15.93 25.85 -20.58
CA THR A 78 -15.97 27.30 -20.32
C THR A 78 -15.00 28.08 -21.20
N THR A 79 -13.75 27.62 -21.31
CA THR A 79 -12.68 28.37 -22.00
C THR A 79 -12.39 27.86 -23.40
N ASN A 80 -13.06 26.80 -23.83
CA ASN A 80 -12.87 26.11 -25.12
C ASN A 80 -11.44 25.60 -25.38
N ARG A 81 -10.54 25.69 -24.39
CA ARG A 81 -9.14 25.24 -24.45
C ARG A 81 -9.04 23.74 -24.15
N SER A 82 -8.09 23.08 -24.81
CA SER A 82 -7.72 21.71 -24.49
C SER A 82 -6.81 21.65 -23.27
N TYR A 83 -7.03 20.69 -22.38
CA TYR A 83 -6.14 20.36 -21.27
C TYR A 83 -5.96 18.84 -21.15
N THR A 84 -4.91 18.41 -20.46
CA THR A 84 -4.67 16.98 -20.21
C THR A 84 -5.07 16.64 -18.78
N ARG A 85 -5.92 15.63 -18.60
CA ARG A 85 -6.28 15.08 -17.29
C ARG A 85 -5.56 13.77 -17.04
N VAL A 86 -5.00 13.63 -15.84
CA VAL A 86 -4.39 12.40 -15.31
C VAL A 86 -4.68 12.33 -13.82
N TYR A 87 -5.21 11.20 -13.33
CA TYR A 87 -5.58 11.10 -11.92
C TYR A 87 -4.44 10.61 -11.00
N LYS A 88 -3.46 9.88 -11.56
CA LYS A 88 -2.27 9.36 -10.84
C LYS A 88 -2.69 8.55 -9.59
N ILE A 89 -3.48 7.50 -9.79
CA ILE A 89 -4.12 6.66 -8.78
C ILE A 89 -3.45 5.30 -8.62
N HIS A 90 -2.88 4.73 -9.68
CA HIS A 90 -2.26 3.40 -9.58
C HIS A 90 -0.74 3.52 -9.41
N ASN A 91 -0.03 3.91 -10.46
CA ASN A 91 1.43 3.88 -10.52
C ASN A 91 2.05 4.71 -9.40
N ARG A 92 1.56 5.94 -9.20
CA ARG A 92 2.09 6.83 -8.16
C ARG A 92 2.07 6.19 -6.77
N PHE A 93 0.97 5.52 -6.42
CA PHE A 93 0.81 4.93 -5.10
C PHE A 93 1.60 3.63 -4.97
N VAL A 94 1.60 2.77 -5.99
CA VAL A 94 2.39 1.53 -6.00
C VAL A 94 3.88 1.83 -5.88
N TYR A 95 4.42 2.73 -6.71
CA TYR A 95 5.85 3.07 -6.65
C TYR A 95 6.23 3.80 -5.36
N GLY A 96 5.41 4.75 -4.91
CA GLY A 96 5.65 5.42 -3.64
C GLY A 96 5.65 4.43 -2.47
N GLN A 97 4.76 3.43 -2.51
CA GLN A 97 4.70 2.41 -1.48
C GLN A 97 5.89 1.46 -1.52
N TYR A 98 6.31 1.03 -2.71
CA TYR A 98 7.49 0.21 -2.91
C TYR A 98 8.75 0.87 -2.31
N GLN A 99 8.96 2.16 -2.61
CA GLN A 99 10.10 2.91 -2.08
C GLN A 99 10.07 2.98 -0.56
N ARG A 100 8.90 3.25 0.03
CA ARG A 100 8.74 3.29 1.49
C ARG A 100 9.08 1.94 2.13
N ILE A 101 8.57 0.84 1.59
CA ILE A 101 8.88 -0.50 2.08
C ILE A 101 10.39 -0.74 2.02
N ALA A 102 11.03 -0.44 0.89
CA ALA A 102 12.47 -0.62 0.73
C ALA A 102 13.28 0.21 1.75
N THR A 103 12.93 1.49 1.94
CA THR A 103 13.59 2.37 2.92
C THR A 103 13.44 1.82 4.34
N ARG A 104 12.22 1.45 4.75
CA ARG A 104 11.97 0.95 6.12
C ARG A 104 12.68 -0.38 6.36
N LEU A 105 12.67 -1.29 5.39
CA LEU A 105 13.40 -2.55 5.49
C LEU A 105 14.91 -2.35 5.59
N MET A 106 15.45 -1.28 5.00
CA MET A 106 16.88 -0.97 5.03
C MET A 106 17.32 -0.31 6.34
N PHE A 107 16.48 0.53 6.95
CA PHE A 107 16.89 1.40 8.06
C PHE A 107 16.16 1.18 9.38
N ASP A 108 14.94 0.63 9.38
CA ASP A 108 14.10 0.57 10.60
C ASP A 108 14.38 -0.69 11.43
N PHE A 109 15.25 -1.60 10.98
CA PHE A 109 15.63 -2.77 11.77
C PHE A 109 16.75 -2.42 12.76
N THR A 110 16.36 -1.83 13.88
CA THR A 110 17.26 -1.45 14.98
C THR A 110 17.24 -2.47 16.12
N ASP A 111 18.23 -2.40 17.02
CA ASP A 111 18.28 -3.27 18.21
C ASP A 111 17.07 -3.08 19.11
N GLU A 112 16.61 -1.84 19.31
CA GLU A 112 15.40 -1.51 20.06
C GLU A 112 14.15 -2.19 19.47
N VAL A 113 14.01 -2.18 18.15
CA VAL A 113 12.89 -2.85 17.45
C VAL A 113 12.99 -4.37 17.60
N ALA A 114 14.21 -4.92 17.54
CA ALA A 114 14.43 -6.35 17.74
C ALA A 114 14.07 -6.79 19.17
N GLU A 115 14.43 -6.00 20.18
CA GLU A 115 14.04 -6.22 21.58
C GLU A 115 12.54 -6.13 21.78
N GLN A 116 11.89 -5.12 21.20
CA GLN A 116 10.44 -4.96 21.27
C GLN A 116 9.70 -6.17 20.69
N ILE A 117 10.11 -6.66 19.51
CA ILE A 117 9.52 -7.86 18.89
C ILE A 117 9.71 -9.09 19.79
N LYS A 118 10.86 -9.21 20.45
CA LYS A 118 11.14 -10.30 21.39
C LYS A 118 10.23 -10.25 22.62
N LEU A 119 10.00 -9.06 23.17
CA LEU A 119 9.07 -8.85 24.29
C LEU A 119 7.64 -9.20 23.90
N ASP A 120 7.16 -8.71 22.76
CA ASP A 120 5.81 -9.01 22.25
C ASP A 120 5.58 -10.52 22.07
N PHE A 121 6.59 -11.22 21.56
CA PHE A 121 6.53 -12.67 21.40
C PHE A 121 6.41 -13.41 22.74
N ASN A 122 7.18 -13.00 23.74
CA ASN A 122 7.13 -13.60 25.07
C ASN A 122 5.79 -13.33 25.77
N ASN A 123 5.24 -12.13 25.61
CA ASN A 123 3.94 -11.76 26.18
C ASN A 123 2.79 -12.56 25.55
N ASN A 124 2.80 -12.77 24.23
CA ASN A 124 1.79 -13.57 23.55
C ASN A 124 1.81 -15.05 23.96
N LYS A 125 2.97 -15.60 24.35
CA LYS A 125 3.09 -16.96 24.89
C LYS A 125 2.54 -17.13 26.31
N GLN A 126 2.44 -16.05 27.09
CA GLN A 126 1.94 -16.12 28.47
C GLN A 126 0.41 -16.01 28.55
N ASN A 127 -0.22 -15.50 27.50
CA ASN A 127 -1.67 -15.24 27.44
C ASN A 127 -2.46 -16.26 26.59
N GLY A 128 -1.81 -17.34 26.12
CA GLY A 128 -2.43 -18.42 25.35
C GLY A 128 -2.14 -19.77 25.98
#